data_AF-A0A6J6PXQ0-F1
#
_entry.id   AF-A0A6J6PXQ0-F1
#
_cell.length_a   1.000
_cell.length_b   1.000
_cell.length_c   1.000
_cell.angle_alpha   90.00
_cell.angle_beta   90.00
_cell.angle_gamma   90.00
#
_symmetry.space_group_name_H-M   'P 1'
#
loop_
_entity.id
_entity.type
_entity.pdbx_description
1 polymer ?
#
loop_
_entity_poly.entity_id
_entity_poly.type
_entity_poly.pdbx_seq_one_letter_code
_entity_poly.pdbx_strand_id
1 'polypeptide(L)'
;MSLNQILVVIGLLVFIWYLSFSAARLDRLHHRVETSWATLDTLLQKRAAISTEIVRESNLDPATAYLISTSARSARDAAISERSEAESVLSESLKMIQQIAYDETLELPSDLLVQLSDITTKIKLAINLHLESVNAARNVRAKPIIKLFRLAGKAPLPVKYAFEDDVL
;
A
#
# COMPACT_ATOMS: atom_id res chain seq x y z
N MET A 1 -7.44 55.00 8.87
CA MET A 1 -6.59 53.81 8.72
C MET A 1 -5.50 54.17 7.72
N SER A 2 -4.22 54.15 8.10
CA SER A 2 -3.15 54.51 7.16
C SER A 2 -3.04 53.43 6.07
N LEU A 3 -2.60 53.81 4.86
CA LEU A 3 -2.43 52.86 3.75
C LEU A 3 -1.59 51.64 4.17
N ASN A 4 -0.58 51.85 5.03
CA ASN A 4 0.23 50.79 5.61
C ASN A 4 -0.59 49.79 6.46
N GLN A 5 -1.52 50.27 7.28
CA GLN A 5 -2.40 49.38 8.07
C GLN A 5 -3.28 48.53 7.16
N ILE A 6 -3.80 49.11 6.08
CA ILE A 6 -4.62 48.38 5.10
C ILE A 6 -3.78 47.28 4.43
N LEU A 7 -2.55 47.59 3.99
CA LEU A 7 -1.65 46.61 3.38
C LEU A 7 -1.29 45.45 4.33
N VAL A 8 -1.03 45.75 5.60
CA VAL A 8 -0.75 44.73 6.63
C VAL A 8 -1.96 43.81 6.83
N VAL A 9 -3.17 44.38 6.94
CA VAL A 9 -4.40 43.59 7.11
C VAL A 9 -4.66 42.71 5.89
N ILE A 10 -4.50 43.24 4.68
CA ILE A 10 -4.66 42.46 3.44
C ILE A 10 -3.63 41.32 3.39
N GLY A 11 -2.36 41.59 3.68
CA GLY A 11 -1.32 40.57 3.71
C GLY A 11 -1.62 39.45 4.70
N LEU A 12 -2.14 39.80 5.88
CA LEU A 12 -2.51 38.85 6.92
C LEU A 12 -3.72 37.99 6.51
N LEU A 13 -4.72 38.58 5.86
CA LEU A 13 -5.87 37.85 5.31
C LEU A 13 -5.45 36.85 4.22
N VAL A 14 -4.60 37.29 3.27
CA VAL A 14 -4.05 36.41 2.22
C VAL A 14 -3.25 35.27 2.84
N PHE A 15 -2.49 35.54 3.89
CA PHE A 15 -1.69 34.55 4.60
C PHE A 15 -2.55 33.49 5.31
N ILE A 16 -3.59 33.92 6.03
CA ILE A 16 -4.56 33.01 6.66
C ILE A 16 -5.27 32.16 5.60
N TRP A 17 -5.73 32.79 4.52
CA TRP A 17 -6.38 32.08 3.41
C TRP A 17 -5.46 31.02 2.79
N TYR A 18 -4.19 31.36 2.57
CA TYR A 18 -3.18 30.43 2.05
C TYR A 18 -2.96 29.24 2.99
N LEU A 19 -2.84 29.47 4.29
CA LEU A 19 -2.70 28.41 5.30
C LEU A 19 -3.91 27.46 5.28
N SER A 20 -5.13 28.00 5.26
CA SER A 20 -6.37 27.21 5.19
C SER A 20 -6.43 26.35 3.93
N PHE A 21 -6.07 26.91 2.77
CA PHE A 21 -6.00 26.15 1.52
C PHE A 21 -4.94 25.03 1.57
N SER A 22 -3.78 25.32 2.16
CA SER A 22 -2.68 24.34 2.31
C SER A 22 -3.06 23.18 3.22
N ALA A 23 -3.76 23.46 4.33
CA ALA A 23 -4.30 22.45 5.24
C ALA A 23 -5.31 21.54 4.55
N ALA A 24 -6.30 22.12 3.84
CA ALA A 24 -7.29 21.35 3.08
C ALA A 24 -6.68 20.52 1.93
N ARG A 25 -5.57 20.98 1.35
CA ARG A 25 -4.81 20.21 0.36
C ARG A 25 -4.10 19.01 1.00
N LEU A 26 -3.51 19.20 2.18
CA LEU A 26 -2.84 18.12 2.91
C LEU A 26 -3.83 17.04 3.37
N ASP A 27 -4.99 17.44 3.87
CA ASP A 27 -6.07 16.54 4.30
C ASP A 27 -6.53 15.60 3.17
N ARG A 28 -6.79 16.16 1.99
CA ARG A 28 -7.14 15.36 0.79
C ARG A 28 -6.06 14.36 0.39
N LEU A 29 -4.78 14.70 0.58
CA LEU A 29 -3.68 13.78 0.29
C LEU A 29 -3.61 12.65 1.32
N HIS A 30 -3.87 12.93 2.60
CA HIS A 30 -3.97 11.89 3.62
C HIS A 30 -5.10 10.92 3.30
N HIS A 31 -6.29 11.43 2.97
CA HIS A 31 -7.41 10.58 2.60
C HIS A 31 -7.15 9.73 1.34
N ARG A 32 -6.40 10.27 0.37
CA ARG A 32 -5.95 9.51 -0.81
C ARG A 32 -4.98 8.37 -0.43
N VAL A 33 -4.06 8.61 0.51
CA VAL A 33 -3.16 7.57 1.03
C VAL A 33 -3.96 6.47 1.73
N GLU A 34 -4.92 6.82 2.57
CA GLU A 34 -5.78 5.85 3.28
C GLU A 34 -6.62 5.01 2.30
N THR A 35 -7.27 5.66 1.33
CA THR A 35 -8.09 4.97 0.34
C THR A 35 -7.26 4.04 -0.56
N SER A 36 -6.08 4.49 -0.99
CA SER A 36 -5.17 3.65 -1.79
C SER A 36 -4.68 2.44 -1.00
N TRP A 37 -4.39 2.61 0.29
CA TRP A 37 -3.99 1.52 1.17
C TRP A 37 -5.13 0.50 1.37
N ALA A 38 -6.36 0.95 1.61
CA ALA A 38 -7.52 0.05 1.75
C ALA A 38 -7.79 -0.77 0.47
N THR A 39 -7.55 -0.17 -0.70
CA THR A 39 -7.64 -0.86 -1.99
C THR A 39 -6.56 -1.93 -2.11
N LEU A 40 -5.32 -1.59 -1.74
CA LEU A 40 -4.20 -2.53 -1.75
C LEU A 40 -4.45 -3.69 -0.78
N ASP A 41 -4.86 -3.42 0.47
CA ASP A 41 -5.15 -4.45 1.48
C ASP A 41 -6.23 -5.43 0.99
N THR A 42 -7.28 -4.93 0.34
CA THR A 42 -8.31 -5.79 -0.28
C THR A 42 -7.73 -6.76 -1.32
N LEU A 43 -6.78 -6.32 -2.14
CA LEU A 43 -6.14 -7.17 -3.14
C LEU A 43 -5.20 -8.20 -2.49
N LEU A 44 -4.46 -7.80 -1.47
CA LEU A 44 -3.60 -8.69 -0.69
C LEU A 44 -4.39 -9.81 0.00
N GLN A 45 -5.52 -9.46 0.64
CA GLN A 45 -6.44 -10.42 1.25
C GLN A 45 -6.99 -11.44 0.24
N LYS A 46 -7.36 -10.97 -0.95
CA LYS A 46 -7.78 -11.86 -2.04
C LYS A 46 -6.66 -12.77 -2.53
N ARG A 47 -5.41 -12.30 -2.57
CA ARG A 47 -4.25 -13.14 -2.92
C ARG A 47 -4.09 -14.27 -1.91
N ALA A 48 -4.12 -13.98 -0.61
CA ALA A 48 -4.04 -15.00 0.44
C ALA A 48 -5.19 -16.04 0.36
N ALA A 49 -6.40 -15.59 0.00
CA ALA A 49 -7.54 -16.48 -0.24
C ALA A 49 -7.30 -17.42 -1.43
N ILE A 50 -6.85 -16.88 -2.58
CA ILE A 50 -6.49 -17.68 -3.77
C ILE A 50 -5.35 -18.66 -3.45
N SER A 51 -4.34 -18.26 -2.67
CA SER A 51 -3.26 -19.16 -2.26
C SER A 51 -3.77 -20.35 -1.45
N THR A 52 -4.73 -20.12 -0.54
CA THR A 52 -5.36 -21.19 0.24
C THR A 52 -6.20 -22.11 -0.65
N GLU A 53 -6.85 -21.56 -1.67
CA GLU A 53 -7.61 -22.30 -2.68
C GLU A 53 -6.69 -23.21 -3.50
N ILE A 54 -5.57 -22.67 -3.99
CA ILE A 54 -4.55 -23.43 -4.73
C ILE A 54 -4.07 -24.63 -3.91
N VAL A 55 -3.80 -24.45 -2.61
CA VAL A 55 -3.38 -25.56 -1.74
C VAL A 55 -4.45 -26.63 -1.61
N ARG A 56 -5.73 -26.26 -1.60
CA ARG A 56 -6.84 -27.22 -1.47
C ARG A 56 -7.07 -28.03 -2.74
N GLU A 57 -6.92 -27.41 -3.90
CA GLU A 57 -7.20 -28.04 -5.19
C GLU A 57 -5.97 -28.71 -5.83
N SER A 58 -4.75 -28.32 -5.42
CA SER A 58 -3.51 -28.88 -5.97
C SER A 58 -3.02 -30.08 -5.16
N ASN A 59 -2.43 -31.07 -5.84
CA ASN A 59 -1.79 -32.22 -5.20
C ASN A 59 -0.34 -31.91 -4.76
N LEU A 60 -0.18 -30.90 -3.90
CA LEU A 60 1.13 -30.49 -3.37
C LEU A 60 1.64 -31.49 -2.34
N ASP A 61 2.97 -31.59 -2.21
CA ASP A 61 3.54 -32.33 -1.09
C ASP A 61 3.17 -31.65 0.26
N PRO A 62 3.09 -32.42 1.36
CA PRO A 62 2.63 -31.88 2.64
C PRO A 62 3.48 -30.71 3.18
N ALA A 63 4.78 -30.65 2.87
CA ALA A 63 5.65 -29.59 3.35
C ALA A 63 5.36 -28.28 2.61
N THR A 64 5.26 -28.31 1.28
CA THR A 64 4.91 -27.15 0.46
C THR A 64 3.51 -26.63 0.79
N ALA A 65 2.52 -27.52 0.89
CA ALA A 65 1.16 -27.17 1.29
C ALA A 65 1.11 -26.45 2.65
N TYR A 66 1.89 -26.92 3.63
CA TYR A 66 2.01 -26.30 4.94
C TYR A 66 2.67 -24.92 4.89
N LEU A 67 3.78 -24.78 4.14
CA LEU A 67 4.49 -23.50 3.98
C LEU A 67 3.58 -22.41 3.40
N ILE A 68 2.81 -22.73 2.37
CA ILE A 68 1.89 -21.77 1.73
C ILE A 68 0.71 -21.46 2.65
N SER A 69 0.12 -22.47 3.28
CA SER A 69 -1.02 -22.26 4.16
C SER A 69 -0.66 -21.38 5.36
N THR A 70 0.54 -21.57 5.91
CA THR A 70 1.03 -20.77 7.04
C THR A 70 1.41 -19.36 6.62
N SER A 71 2.10 -19.18 5.49
CA SER A 71 2.43 -17.84 4.97
C SER A 71 1.18 -17.07 4.53
N ALA A 72 0.21 -17.72 3.89
CA ALA A 72 -1.07 -17.10 3.50
C ALA A 72 -1.89 -16.67 4.73
N ARG A 73 -1.91 -17.52 5.77
CA ARG A 73 -2.56 -17.16 7.03
C ARG A 73 -1.86 -16.01 7.74
N SER A 74 -0.53 -16.05 7.82
CA SER A 74 0.28 -14.96 8.39
C SER A 74 0.04 -13.64 7.65
N ALA A 75 0.07 -13.67 6.32
CA ALA A 75 -0.20 -12.53 5.45
C ALA A 75 -1.59 -11.95 5.66
N ARG A 76 -2.62 -12.79 5.89
CA ARG A 76 -3.98 -12.33 6.21
C ARG A 76 -4.11 -11.73 7.61
N ASP A 77 -3.52 -12.38 8.60
CA ASP A 77 -3.74 -12.07 10.02
C ASP A 77 -2.78 -10.96 10.54
N ALA A 78 -1.72 -10.61 9.77
CA ALA A 78 -0.73 -9.61 10.18
C ALA A 78 -1.31 -8.22 10.48
N ALA A 79 -0.69 -7.52 11.43
CA ALA A 79 -0.95 -6.11 11.65
C ALA A 79 -0.34 -5.25 10.53
N ILE A 80 -0.78 -3.99 10.38
CA ILE A 80 -0.30 -3.07 9.34
C ILE A 80 1.23 -2.94 9.33
N SER A 81 1.86 -2.92 10.51
CA SER A 81 3.32 -2.82 10.66
C SER A 81 4.08 -4.07 10.20
N GLU A 82 3.45 -5.24 10.30
CA GLU A 82 4.03 -6.55 10.00
C GLU A 82 3.62 -7.07 8.62
N ARG A 83 2.58 -6.47 8.02
CA ARG A 83 2.01 -6.87 6.72
C ARG A 83 3.09 -6.98 5.65
N SER A 84 4.06 -6.07 5.66
CA SER A 84 5.16 -6.10 4.69
C SER A 84 5.97 -7.39 4.71
N GLU A 85 6.35 -7.84 5.90
CA GLU A 85 7.17 -9.04 6.08
C GLU A 85 6.36 -10.28 5.73
N ALA A 86 5.13 -10.36 6.23
CA ALA A 86 4.24 -11.48 5.96
C ALA A 86 3.90 -11.65 4.46
N GLU A 87 3.68 -10.54 3.75
CA GLU A 87 3.41 -10.57 2.30
C GLU A 87 4.66 -10.91 1.46
N SER A 88 5.85 -10.56 1.93
CA SER A 88 7.11 -10.97 1.27
C SER A 88 7.30 -12.48 1.36
N VAL A 89 7.10 -13.06 2.56
CA VAL A 89 7.17 -14.53 2.78
C VAL A 89 6.14 -15.28 1.93
N LEU A 90 4.89 -14.79 1.86
CA LEU A 90 3.88 -15.38 0.98
C LEU A 90 4.28 -15.29 -0.50
N SER A 91 4.82 -14.14 -0.93
CA SER A 91 5.25 -13.95 -2.32
C SER A 91 6.39 -14.88 -2.69
N GLU A 92 7.36 -15.11 -1.79
CA GLU A 92 8.45 -16.07 -1.97
C GLU A 92 7.92 -17.52 -2.06
N SER A 93 7.01 -17.89 -1.16
CA SER A 93 6.35 -19.21 -1.17
C SER A 93 5.62 -19.46 -2.50
N LEU A 94 4.90 -18.47 -3.02
CA LEU A 94 4.17 -18.57 -4.29
C LEU A 94 5.08 -18.56 -5.52
N LYS A 95 6.26 -17.91 -5.45
CA LYS A 95 7.26 -17.97 -6.53
C LYS A 95 7.81 -19.39 -6.67
N MET A 96 8.05 -20.09 -5.57
CA MET A 96 8.51 -21.48 -5.59
C MET A 96 7.49 -22.39 -6.29
N ILE A 97 6.19 -22.25 -6.01
CA ILE A 97 5.15 -23.04 -6.70
C ILE A 97 5.11 -22.73 -8.19
N GLN A 98 5.14 -21.44 -8.56
CA GLN A 98 5.08 -21.05 -9.98
C GLN A 98 6.25 -21.62 -10.78
N GLN A 99 7.43 -21.74 -10.16
CA GLN A 99 8.59 -22.41 -10.78
C GLN A 99 8.35 -23.91 -10.95
N ILE A 100 7.81 -24.59 -9.94
CA ILE A 100 7.49 -26.03 -9.99
C ILE A 100 6.39 -26.32 -11.03
N ALA A 101 5.37 -25.45 -11.09
CA ALA A 101 4.27 -25.50 -12.05
C ALA A 101 4.75 -25.40 -13.50
N TYR A 102 5.75 -24.54 -13.74
CA TYR A 102 6.34 -24.33 -15.07
C TYR A 102 7.12 -25.55 -15.56
N ASP A 103 7.66 -26.37 -14.64
CA ASP A 103 8.41 -27.59 -14.95
C ASP A 103 7.49 -28.80 -15.22
N GLU A 104 6.18 -28.58 -15.39
CA GLU A 104 5.12 -29.59 -15.65
C GLU A 104 5.04 -30.76 -14.65
N THR A 105 5.71 -30.66 -13.50
CA THR A 105 5.77 -31.73 -12.50
C THR A 105 4.49 -31.86 -11.65
N LEU A 106 3.62 -30.85 -11.64
CA LEU A 106 2.40 -30.82 -10.83
C LEU A 106 1.14 -30.52 -11.66
N GLU A 107 0.08 -31.24 -11.36
CA GLU A 107 -1.29 -30.88 -11.75
C GLU A 107 -1.78 -29.72 -10.88
N LEU A 108 -1.59 -28.48 -11.35
CA LEU A 108 -2.20 -27.30 -10.72
C LEU A 108 -3.44 -26.83 -11.48
N PRO A 109 -4.45 -26.30 -10.77
CA PRO A 109 -5.62 -25.70 -11.41
C PRO A 109 -5.20 -24.48 -12.25
N SER A 110 -5.27 -24.59 -13.57
CA SER A 110 -4.88 -23.54 -14.52
C SER A 110 -5.59 -22.22 -14.24
N ASP A 111 -6.88 -22.30 -13.89
CA ASP A 111 -7.73 -21.13 -13.69
C ASP A 111 -7.34 -20.34 -12.44
N LEU A 112 -6.91 -21.01 -11.37
CA LEU A 112 -6.43 -20.35 -10.15
C LEU A 112 -5.06 -19.69 -10.36
N LEU A 113 -4.19 -20.31 -11.15
CA LEU A 113 -2.89 -19.71 -11.51
C LEU A 113 -3.06 -18.45 -12.35
N VAL A 114 -4.01 -18.45 -13.30
CA VAL A 114 -4.37 -17.23 -14.06
C VAL A 114 -4.92 -16.16 -13.13
N GLN A 115 -5.85 -16.50 -12.24
CA GLN A 115 -6.38 -15.55 -11.24
C GLN A 115 -5.28 -15.01 -10.31
N LEU A 116 -4.32 -15.85 -9.92
CA LEU A 116 -3.17 -15.44 -9.11
C LEU A 116 -2.26 -14.46 -9.87
N SER A 117 -2.00 -14.70 -11.15
CA SER A 117 -1.24 -13.80 -12.01
C SER A 117 -1.94 -12.44 -12.18
N ASP A 118 -3.24 -12.47 -12.46
CA ASP A 118 -4.08 -11.28 -12.60
C ASP A 118 -4.09 -10.43 -11.33
N ILE A 119 -4.26 -11.07 -10.16
CA ILE A 119 -4.27 -10.33 -8.91
C ILE A 119 -2.89 -9.78 -8.55
N THR A 120 -1.83 -10.53 -8.85
CA THR A 120 -0.45 -10.06 -8.66
C THR A 120 -0.19 -8.81 -9.50
N THR A 121 -0.65 -8.80 -10.75
CA THR A 121 -0.54 -7.61 -11.62
C THR A 121 -1.31 -6.41 -11.06
N LYS A 122 -2.53 -6.63 -10.55
CA LYS A 122 -3.32 -5.58 -9.88
C LYS A 122 -2.65 -5.06 -8.60
N ILE A 123 -2.03 -5.94 -7.82
CA ILE A 123 -1.26 -5.58 -6.62
C ILE A 123 -0.09 -4.68 -7.00
N LYS A 124 0.69 -5.04 -8.02
CA LYS A 124 1.80 -4.20 -8.51
C LYS A 124 1.33 -2.79 -8.89
N LEU A 125 0.20 -2.68 -9.57
CA LEU A 125 -0.39 -1.38 -9.90
C LEU A 125 -0.84 -0.61 -8.65
N ALA A 126 -1.53 -1.28 -7.72
CA ALA A 126 -2.02 -0.68 -6.49
C ALA A 126 -0.88 -0.17 -5.59
N ILE A 127 0.23 -0.91 -5.51
CA ILE A 127 1.45 -0.47 -4.82
C ILE A 127 1.95 0.84 -5.43
N ASN A 128 2.10 0.91 -6.76
CA ASN A 128 2.57 2.14 -7.42
C ASN A 128 1.65 3.35 -7.13
N LEU A 129 0.33 3.16 -7.16
CA LEU A 129 -0.64 4.21 -6.83
C LEU A 129 -0.57 4.64 -5.36
N HIS A 130 -0.34 3.69 -4.45
CA HIS A 130 -0.12 3.98 -3.03
C HIS A 130 1.17 4.79 -2.84
N LEU A 131 2.27 4.38 -3.47
CA LEU A 131 3.55 5.07 -3.42
C LEU A 131 3.47 6.51 -3.94
N GLU A 132 2.76 6.72 -5.05
CA GLU A 132 2.51 8.07 -5.58
C GLU A 132 1.77 8.94 -4.55
N SER A 133 0.75 8.38 -3.90
CA SER A 133 -0.04 9.07 -2.88
C SER A 133 0.80 9.40 -1.64
N VAL A 134 1.62 8.45 -1.17
CA VAL A 134 2.57 8.60 -0.05
C VAL A 134 3.58 9.71 -0.37
N ASN A 135 4.19 9.68 -1.56
CA ASN A 135 5.16 10.67 -1.99
C ASN A 135 4.54 12.06 -2.13
N ALA A 136 3.34 12.16 -2.69
CA ALA A 136 2.62 13.43 -2.79
C ALA A 136 2.35 14.04 -1.40
N ALA A 137 1.88 13.24 -0.44
CA ALA A 137 1.66 13.67 0.93
C ALA A 137 2.97 14.08 1.63
N ARG A 138 4.05 13.29 1.49
CA ARG A 138 5.37 13.60 2.04
C ARG A 138 5.96 14.89 1.48
N ASN A 139 5.85 15.13 0.17
CA ASN A 139 6.35 16.33 -0.50
C ASN A 139 5.63 17.60 -0.01
N VAL A 140 4.32 17.53 0.22
CA VAL A 140 3.57 18.66 0.80
C VAL A 140 3.97 18.88 2.27
N ARG A 141 4.06 17.80 3.06
CA ARG A 141 4.44 17.87 4.47
C ARG A 141 5.88 18.37 4.70
N ALA A 142 6.76 18.19 3.71
CA ALA A 142 8.14 18.67 3.77
C ALA A 142 8.26 20.21 3.69
N LYS A 143 7.24 20.92 3.17
CA LYS A 143 7.29 22.37 2.99
C LYS A 143 7.47 23.12 4.33
N PRO A 144 8.31 24.17 4.37
CA PRO A 144 8.65 24.87 5.62
C PRO A 144 7.42 25.50 6.29
N ILE A 145 6.49 26.02 5.51
CA ILE A 145 5.24 26.61 6.02
C ILE A 145 4.35 25.55 6.72
N ILE A 146 4.33 24.31 6.24
CA ILE A 146 3.57 23.22 6.87
C ILE A 146 4.22 22.80 8.18
N LYS A 147 5.55 22.74 8.23
CA LYS A 147 6.31 22.41 9.43
C LYS A 147 6.19 23.51 10.50
N LEU A 148 6.40 24.77 10.11
CA LEU A 148 6.39 25.92 11.01
C LEU A 148 5.02 26.11 11.67
N PHE A 149 3.94 25.97 10.89
CA PHE A 149 2.57 26.10 11.38
C PHE A 149 1.96 24.78 11.87
N ARG A 150 2.73 23.69 11.87
CA ARG A 150 2.31 22.34 12.31
C ARG A 150 0.96 21.90 11.71
N LEU A 151 0.72 22.26 10.45
CA LEU A 151 -0.57 22.03 9.77
C LEU A 151 -0.90 20.54 9.56
N ALA A 152 0.11 19.67 9.62
CA ALA A 152 -0.06 18.21 9.57
C ALA A 152 -0.57 17.60 10.89
N GLY A 153 -0.67 18.40 11.96
CA GLY A 153 -1.15 17.94 13.27
C GLY A 153 -0.37 16.74 13.82
N LYS A 154 -1.11 15.73 14.29
CA LYS A 154 -0.59 14.45 14.81
C LYS A 154 -0.66 13.30 13.79
N ALA A 155 -1.02 13.58 12.53
CA ALA A 155 -1.17 12.52 11.53
C ALA A 155 0.15 11.75 11.35
N PRO A 156 0.13 10.40 11.37
CA PRO A 156 1.33 9.59 11.17
C PRO A 156 1.95 9.91 9.81
N LEU A 157 3.27 9.70 9.70
CA LEU A 157 3.94 9.87 8.42
C LEU A 157 3.48 8.77 7.46
N PRO A 158 3.14 9.10 6.20
CA PRO A 158 2.93 8.09 5.17
C PRO A 158 4.19 7.22 5.05
N VAL A 159 4.02 5.91 5.25
CA VAL A 159 5.11 4.91 5.29
C VAL A 159 5.17 4.18 3.95
N LYS A 160 6.39 3.89 3.48
CA LYS A 160 6.64 2.90 2.43
C LYS A 160 6.91 1.56 3.09
N TYR A 161 6.37 0.48 2.54
CA TYR A 161 6.59 -0.87 3.05
C TYR A 161 7.64 -1.61 2.22
N ALA A 162 8.46 -2.46 2.85
CA ALA A 162 9.61 -3.09 2.18
C ALA A 162 9.23 -3.99 1.00
N PHE A 163 8.07 -4.67 1.04
CA PHE A 163 7.60 -5.50 -0.07
C PHE A 163 7.24 -4.70 -1.33
N GLU A 164 7.07 -3.38 -1.21
CA GLU A 164 6.79 -2.48 -2.34
C GLU A 164 8.03 -2.26 -3.21
N ASP A 165 9.22 -2.54 -2.68
CA ASP A 165 10.50 -2.37 -3.38
C ASP A 165 10.80 -3.58 -4.31
N ASP A 166 10.22 -4.76 -4.05
CA ASP A 166 10.36 -6.00 -4.83
C ASP A 166 9.48 -6.05 -6.10
N VAL A 167 8.81 -4.95 -6.43
CA VAL A 167 7.88 -4.87 -7.57
C VAL A 167 8.58 -4.60 -8.91
N LEU A 168 9.90 -4.35 -8.90
CA LEU A 168 10.72 -4.08 -10.09
C LEU A 168 11.23 -5.36 -10.77
#